data_AF-A0A3A0D390-F1
#
_entry.id   AF-A0A3A0D390-F1
#
_cell.length_a   1.000
_cell.length_b   1.000
_cell.length_c   1.000
_cell.angle_alpha   90.00
_cell.angle_beta   90.00
_cell.angle_gamma   90.00
#
_symmetry.space_group_name_H-M   'P 1'
#
loop_
_entity.id
_entity.type
_entity.pdbx_description
1 polymer ?
#
loop_
_entity_poly.entity_id
_entity_poly.type
_entity_poly.pdbx_seq_one_letter_code
_entity_poly.pdbx_strand_id
1 'polypeptide(L)' 'MVDDKYVPLWRVMWVSKTPHFCGEDDCQCEGCYEVRLEQDEAVWATSKEERDGVLKALEEWGSGYGPGEGPWEGQ' A
#
# COMPACT_ATOMS: atom_id res chain seq x y z
N MET A 1 -8.11 0.77 1.78
CA MET A 1 -8.55 0.54 0.39
C MET A 1 -7.56 1.26 -0.50
N VAL A 2 -7.18 0.66 -1.62
CA VAL A 2 -6.32 1.28 -2.63
C VAL A 2 -6.89 0.86 -3.98
N ASP A 3 -7.05 1.79 -4.92
CA ASP A 3 -7.60 1.49 -6.26
C ASP A 3 -8.95 0.74 -6.20
N ASP A 4 -9.84 1.20 -5.30
CA ASP A 4 -11.14 0.58 -4.97
C ASP A 4 -11.07 -0.90 -4.55
N LYS A 5 -9.89 -1.41 -4.18
CA LYS A 5 -9.66 -2.79 -3.75
C LYS A 5 -9.36 -2.87 -2.26
N TYR A 6 -9.91 -3.91 -1.62
CA TYR A 6 -9.52 -4.32 -0.28
C TYR A 6 -8.37 -5.32 -0.39
N VAL A 7 -7.16 -4.84 -0.11
CA VAL A 7 -5.94 -5.65 -0.16
C VAL A 7 -5.55 -6.05 1.26
N PRO A 8 -5.39 -7.35 1.55
CA PRO A 8 -4.85 -7.80 2.82
C PRO A 8 -3.40 -7.31 3.00
N LEU A 9 -3.09 -6.72 4.16
CA LEU A 9 -1.76 -6.13 4.42
C LEU A 9 -0.62 -7.15 4.34
N TRP A 10 -0.87 -8.40 4.75
CA TRP A 10 0.11 -9.48 4.70
C TRP A 10 0.51 -9.89 3.28
N ARG A 11 -0.26 -9.51 2.24
CA ARG A 11 0.11 -9.73 0.83
C ARG A 11 1.01 -8.63 0.27
N VAL A 12 1.18 -7.51 0.95
CA VAL A 12 1.95 -6.38 0.43
C VAL A 12 3.43 -6.64 0.63
N MET A 13 4.19 -6.64 -0.48
CA MET A 13 5.63 -6.86 -0.49
C MET A 13 6.40 -5.55 -0.35
N TRP A 14 5.99 -4.51 -1.09
CA TRP A 14 6.56 -3.17 -1.00
C TRP A 14 5.61 -2.13 -1.63
N VAL A 15 5.83 -0.87 -1.27
CA VAL A 15 5.10 0.29 -1.80
C VAL A 15 6.09 1.26 -2.45
N SER A 16 5.83 1.69 -3.69
CA SER A 16 6.71 2.59 -4.39
C SER A 16 6.71 3.98 -3.75
N LYS A 17 7.91 4.54 -3.58
CA LYS A 17 8.05 5.92 -3.07
C LYS A 17 7.71 6.96 -4.14
N THR A 18 8.06 6.67 -5.39
CA THR A 18 7.86 7.56 -6.54
C THR A 18 6.72 7.04 -7.42
N PRO A 19 5.98 7.94 -8.09
CA PRO A 19 5.00 7.50 -9.06
C PRO A 19 5.68 6.87 -10.29
N HIS A 20 4.93 6.04 -11.01
CA HIS A 20 5.37 5.41 -12.24
C HIS A 20 5.35 6.39 -13.42
N PHE A 21 6.42 6.39 -14.21
CA PHE A 21 6.54 7.15 -15.44
C PHE A 21 7.38 6.35 -16.43
N CYS A 22 6.73 5.78 -17.46
CA CYS A 22 7.39 5.01 -18.51
C CYS A 22 7.35 5.70 -19.88
N GLY A 23 6.46 6.68 -20.07
CA GLY A 23 6.30 7.41 -21.34
C GLY A 23 5.68 6.58 -22.47
N GLU A 24 4.98 5.49 -22.14
CA GLU A 24 4.24 4.69 -23.12
C GLU A 24 2.82 5.27 -23.27
N ASP A 25 2.38 5.53 -24.50
CA ASP A 25 1.13 6.24 -24.78
C ASP A 25 -0.13 5.52 -24.27
N ASP A 26 -0.05 4.20 -24.07
CA ASP A 26 -1.16 3.36 -23.58
C ASP A 26 -1.10 3.05 -22.08
N CYS A 27 -0.10 3.58 -21.35
CA CYS A 27 0.04 3.35 -19.93
C CYS A 27 -1.13 3.95 -19.13
N GLN A 28 -1.86 3.11 -18.40
CA GLN A 28 -2.99 3.53 -17.56
C GLN A 28 -2.59 3.81 -16.09
N CYS A 29 -1.31 3.66 -15.77
CA CYS A 29 -0.79 3.75 -14.40
C CYS A 29 0.22 4.90 -14.22
N GLU A 30 0.44 5.70 -15.25
CA GLU A 30 1.36 6.84 -15.19
C GLU A 30 0.90 7.87 -14.15
N GLY A 31 1.82 8.33 -13.32
CA GLY A 31 1.53 9.20 -12.18
C GLY A 31 0.96 8.49 -10.93
N CYS A 32 0.66 7.18 -10.99
CA CYS A 32 0.22 6.39 -9.84
C CYS A 32 1.40 5.75 -9.09
N TYR A 33 1.19 5.35 -7.84
CA TYR A 33 2.19 4.64 -7.03
C TYR A 33 1.90 3.14 -7.02
N GLU A 34 2.91 2.33 -7.29
CA GLU A 34 2.77 0.87 -7.31
C GLU A 34 2.76 0.33 -5.88
N VAL A 35 1.78 -0.50 -5.57
CA VAL A 35 1.75 -1.35 -4.38
C VAL A 35 1.91 -2.79 -4.85
N ARG A 36 3.09 -3.35 -4.64
CA ARG A 36 3.42 -4.70 -5.08
C ARG A 36 2.86 -5.73 -4.12
N LEU A 37 2.15 -6.70 -4.66
CA LEU A 37 1.61 -7.82 -3.93
C LEU A 37 2.44 -9.08 -4.19
N GLU A 38 2.18 -10.12 -3.41
CA GLU A 38 2.66 -11.47 -3.71
C GLU A 38 2.19 -11.94 -5.10
N GLN A 39 2.93 -12.91 -5.67
CA GLN A 39 2.59 -13.56 -6.95
C GLN A 39 2.63 -12.64 -8.17
N ASP A 40 3.50 -11.62 -8.15
CA ASP A 40 3.71 -10.66 -9.24
C ASP A 40 2.49 -9.79 -9.57
N GLU A 41 1.50 -9.74 -8.67
CA GLU A 41 0.37 -8.82 -8.76
C GLU A 41 0.76 -7.42 -8.26
N ALA A 42 0.05 -6.41 -8.76
CA ALA A 42 0.18 -5.03 -8.30
C ALA A 42 -1.18 -4.33 -8.30
N VAL A 43 -1.34 -3.37 -7.39
CA VAL A 43 -2.42 -2.39 -7.40
C VAL A 43 -1.81 -0.99 -7.37
N TRP A 44 -2.58 0.01 -7.80
CA TRP A 44 -2.04 1.35 -8.06
C TRP A 44 -2.71 2.39 -7.19
N ALA A 45 -1.99 2.93 -6.21
CA ALA A 45 -2.47 4.07 -5.45
C ALA A 45 -2.49 5.30 -6.38
N THR A 46 -3.68 5.85 -6.61
CA THR A 46 -3.94 6.94 -7.55
C THR A 46 -3.52 8.31 -6.99
N SER A 47 -3.33 8.38 -5.68
CA SER A 47 -2.91 9.58 -4.96
C SER A 47 -1.82 9.26 -3.95
N LYS A 48 -1.11 10.30 -3.53
CA LYS A 48 -0.11 10.21 -2.47
C LYS A 48 -0.76 9.82 -1.15
N GLU A 49 -1.96 10.31 -0.89
CA GLU A 49 -2.77 10.03 0.30
C GLU A 49 -3.13 8.55 0.38
N GLU A 50 -3.52 7.91 -0.73
CA GLU A 50 -3.77 6.46 -0.76
C GLU A 50 -2.50 5.66 -0.47
N ARG A 51 -1.38 6.02 -1.10
CA ARG A 51 -0.08 5.39 -0.85
C ARG A 51 0.32 5.51 0.62
N ASP A 52 0.21 6.71 1.19
CA ASP A 52 0.55 6.98 2.59
C ASP A 52 -0.40 6.26 3.55
N GLY A 53 -1.66 6.07 3.15
CA GLY A 53 -2.62 5.21 3.86
C GLY A 53 -2.19 3.75 3.92
N VAL A 54 -1.66 3.18 2.82
CA VAL A 54 -1.12 1.81 2.81
C VAL A 54 0.11 1.70 3.72
N LEU A 55 1.04 2.66 3.65
CA LEU A 55 2.23 2.70 4.50
C LEU A 55 1.85 2.77 5.98
N LYS A 56 0.94 3.67 6.35
CA LYS A 56 0.45 3.80 7.73
C LYS A 56 -0.17 2.49 8.24
N ALA A 57 -1.00 1.84 7.44
CA ALA A 57 -1.62 0.58 7.83
C ALA A 57 -0.58 -0.54 8.04
N LEU A 58 0.47 -0.57 7.22
CA LEU A 58 1.60 -1.51 7.39
C LEU A 58 2.42 -1.21 8.64
N GLU A 59 2.68 0.06 8.95
CA GLU A 59 3.37 0.48 10.17
C GLU A 59 2.58 0.11 11.44
N GLU A 60 1.26 0.34 11.44
CA GLU A 60 0.36 -0.07 12.52
C GLU A 60 0.37 -1.60 12.68
N TRP A 61 0.24 -2.34 11.58
CA TRP A 61 0.28 -3.80 11.60
C TRP A 61 1.62 -4.37 12.13
N GLY A 62 2.75 -3.85 11.64
CA GLY A 62 4.09 -4.31 12.02
C GLY A 62 4.51 -3.92 13.45
N SER A 63 3.92 -2.87 14.01
CA SER A 63 4.21 -2.43 15.38
C SER A 63 3.47 -3.22 16.46
N GLY A 64 2.58 -4.14 16.08
CA GLY A 64 1.76 -4.93 17.01
C GLY A 64 0.58 -4.17 17.60
N TYR A 65 0.30 -2.96 17.11
CA TYR A 65 -0.88 -2.18 17.44
C TYR A 65 -1.92 -2.45 16.38
N GLY A 66 -2.86 -3.37 16.66
CA GLY A 66 -4.03 -3.53 15.80
C GLY A 66 -4.78 -2.19 15.66
N PRO A 67 -5.50 -1.94 14.56
CA PRO A 67 -6.29 -0.71 14.41
C PRO A 67 -7.33 -0.62 15.53
N GLY A 68 -7.04 0.19 16.56
CA GLY A 68 -7.87 0.41 17.75
C GLY A 68 -7.31 -0.14 19.06
N GLU A 69 -6.17 -0.83 19.05
CA GLU A 69 -5.59 -1.44 20.24
C GLU A 69 -4.36 -0.65 20.68
N GLY A 70 -4.43 -0.06 21.88
CA GLY A 70 -3.27 0.55 22.55
C GLY A 70 -2.19 -0.48 22.88
N PRO A 71 -1.07 -0.08 23.51
CA PRO A 71 0.03 -1.00 23.79
C PRO A 71 -0.49 -2.21 24.56
N TRP A 72 -0.29 -3.41 24.02
CA TRP A 72 -0.51 -4.62 24.80
C TRP A 72 0.51 -4.60 25.95
N GLU A 73 0.04 -4.49 27.19
CA GLU A 73 0.87 -4.75 28.37
C GLU A 73 0.72 -6.25 28.67
N GLY A 74 1.68 -7.05 28.24
CA GLY A 74 1.66 -8.50 28.48
C GLY A 74 1.67 -8.81 29.97
N GLN A 75 0.75 -9.65 30.41
CA GLN A 75 0.66 -10.21 31.76
C GLN A 75 1.19 -11.64 31.78
#